data_AF-A0A562SL70-F1
#
_entry.id   AF-A0A562SL70-F1
#
_cell.length_a   1.000
_cell.length_b   1.000
_cell.length_c   1.000
_cell.angle_alpha   90.00
_cell.angle_beta   90.00
_cell.angle_gamma   90.00
#
_symmetry.space_group_name_H-M   'P 1'
#
loop_
_entity.id
_entity.type
_entity.pdbx_description
1 polymer ?
#
loop_
_entity_poly.entity_id
_entity_poly.type
_entity_poly.pdbx_seq_one_letter_code
_entity_poly.pdbx_strand_id
1 'polypeptide(L)'
;MKFYQSPLVIGAAVLLCYAVYLFINDLQHPESWGILLAVPMLLIAVTGFIVHFLFKKIIGNNIRMQFFIELAMLLSIVLIMLIR
;
A
#
# COMPACT_ATOMS: atom_id res chain seq x y z
N MET A 1 14.84 -6.38 7.00
CA MET A 1 13.75 -6.06 7.95
C MET A 1 12.73 -7.20 7.98
N LYS A 2 12.06 -7.49 9.11
CA LYS A 2 10.96 -8.47 9.14
C LYS A 2 9.71 -7.85 8.48
N PHE A 3 8.82 -8.66 7.88
CA PHE A 3 7.65 -8.16 7.14
C PHE A 3 6.78 -7.19 7.93
N TYR A 4 6.49 -7.53 9.19
CA TYR A 4 5.64 -6.73 10.08
C TYR A 4 6.27 -5.40 10.52
N GLN A 5 7.53 -5.13 10.16
CA GLN A 5 8.21 -3.87 10.47
C GLN A 5 8.29 -2.95 9.25
N SER A 6 7.88 -3.42 8.07
CA SER A 6 7.93 -2.65 6.83
C SER A 6 6.77 -1.68 6.74
N PRO A 7 7.02 -0.35 6.62
CA PRO A 7 5.98 0.63 6.40
C PRO A 7 5.17 0.32 5.12
N LEU A 8 5.84 -0.09 4.04
CA LEU A 8 5.18 -0.45 2.79
C LEU A 8 4.28 -1.68 2.93
N VAL A 9 4.73 -2.72 3.63
CA VAL A 9 3.92 -3.93 3.84
C VAL A 9 2.73 -3.62 4.75
N ILE A 10 2.92 -2.84 5.81
CA ILE A 10 1.84 -2.41 6.70
C ILE A 10 0.82 -1.58 5.91
N GLY A 11 1.26 -0.58 5.15
CA GLY A 11 0.39 0.24 4.30
C GLY A 11 -0.35 -0.58 3.25
N ALA A 12 0.35 -1.51 2.59
CA ALA A 12 -0.25 -2.42 1.62
C ALA A 12 -1.33 -3.32 2.25
N ALA A 13 -1.09 -3.84 3.46
CA ALA A 13 -2.07 -4.65 4.18
C ALA A 13 -3.33 -3.83 4.52
N VAL A 14 -3.17 -2.59 5.00
CA VAL A 14 -4.29 -1.69 5.28
C VAL A 14 -5.08 -1.37 4.01
N LEU A 15 -4.39 -1.04 2.91
CA LEU A 15 -5.03 -0.77 1.62
C LEU A 15 -5.74 -1.99 1.05
N LEU A 16 -5.19 -3.19 1.25
CA LEU A 16 -5.82 -4.44 0.83
C LEU A 16 -7.11 -4.72 1.62
N CYS A 17 -7.08 -4.54 2.94
CA CYS A 17 -8.28 -4.63 3.77
C CYS A 17 -9.33 -3.60 3.35
N TYR A 18 -8.91 -2.37 3.05
CA TYR A 18 -9.80 -1.31 2.60
C TYR A 18 -10.40 -1.59 1.21
N ALA A 19 -9.61 -2.12 0.28
CA ALA A 19 -10.09 -2.52 -1.04
C ALA A 19 -11.13 -3.65 -0.94
N VAL A 20 -10.93 -4.64 -0.06
CA VAL A 20 -11.91 -5.70 0.19
C VAL A 20 -13.19 -5.11 0.80
N TYR A 21 -13.07 -4.20 1.76
CA TYR A 21 -14.21 -3.49 2.31
C TYR A 21 -15.01 -2.75 1.24
N LEU A 22 -14.33 -1.98 0.38
CA LEU A 22 -14.97 -1.25 -0.72
C LEU A 22 -15.68 -2.20 -1.69
N PHE A 23 -15.08 -3.35 -1.98
CA PHE A 23 -15.68 -4.37 -2.84
C PHE A 23 -16.96 -4.97 -2.23
N ILE A 24 -16.94 -5.29 -0.93
CA ILE A 24 -18.12 -5.80 -0.22
C ILE A 24 -19.21 -4.72 -0.15
N ASN A 25 -18.84 -3.48 0.11
CA ASN A 25 -19.77 -2.36 0.16
C ASN A 25 -20.44 -2.14 -1.21
N ASP A 26 -19.70 -2.26 -2.30
CA ASP A 26 -20.24 -2.14 -3.67
C ASP A 26 -21.24 -3.25 -4.01
N LEU A 27 -20.97 -4.48 -3.55
CA LEU A 27 -21.92 -5.59 -3.70
C LEU A 27 -23.24 -5.35 -2.95
N GLN A 28 -23.19 -4.65 -1.82
CA GLN A 28 -24.38 -4.30 -1.02
C GLN A 28 -25.09 -3.04 -1.53
N HIS A 29 -24.31 -2.11 -2.09
CA HIS A 29 -24.74 -0.80 -2.58
C HIS A 29 -24.15 -0.58 -3.98
N PRO A 30 -24.75 -1.16 -5.04
CA PRO A 30 -24.24 -1.06 -6.41
C PRO A 30 -24.28 0.36 -6.99
N GLU A 31 -25.02 1.27 -6.35
CA GLU A 31 -24.98 2.71 -6.60
C GLU A 31 -23.72 3.40 -6.03
N SER A 32 -22.95 2.71 -5.18
CA SER A 32 -21.72 3.24 -4.62
C SER A 32 -20.59 3.20 -5.65
N TRP A 33 -19.59 4.06 -5.48
CA TRP A 33 -18.40 4.09 -6.33
C TRP A 33 -17.30 3.16 -5.78
N GLY A 34 -17.70 2.12 -5.04
CA GLY A 34 -16.83 1.26 -4.27
C GLY A 34 -15.83 0.51 -5.15
N ILE A 35 -16.29 -0.08 -6.26
CA ILE A 35 -15.40 -0.77 -7.21
C ILE A 35 -14.40 0.18 -7.86
N LEU A 36 -14.84 1.39 -8.23
CA LEU A 36 -13.97 2.37 -8.87
C LEU A 36 -12.78 2.75 -7.97
N LEU A 37 -13.01 2.80 -6.65
CA LEU A 37 -11.98 3.09 -5.65
C LEU A 37 -11.22 1.83 -5.21
N ALA A 38 -11.85 0.66 -5.20
CA ALA A 38 -11.23 -0.60 -4.76
C ALA A 38 -10.09 -1.03 -5.68
N VAL A 39 -10.28 -0.93 -7.00
CA VAL A 39 -9.28 -1.33 -8.00
C VAL A 39 -7.94 -0.58 -7.84
N PRO A 40 -7.90 0.76 -7.81
CA PRO A 40 -6.64 1.48 -7.63
C PRO A 40 -6.01 1.21 -6.25
N MET A 41 -6.82 1.06 -5.19
CA MET A 41 -6.30 0.72 -3.85
C MET A 41 -5.65 -0.66 -3.84
N LEU A 42 -6.23 -1.64 -4.54
CA LEU A 42 -5.66 -2.98 -4.66
C LEU A 42 -4.37 -2.99 -5.48
N LEU A 43 -4.30 -2.20 -6.56
CA LEU A 43 -3.08 -2.03 -7.36
C LEU A 43 -1.93 -1.41 -6.53
N ILE A 44 -2.23 -0.39 -5.72
CA ILE A 44 -1.24 0.24 -4.84
C ILE A 44 -0.77 -0.76 -3.77
N ALA A 45 -1.69 -1.53 -3.18
CA ALA A 45 -1.35 -2.56 -2.19
C ALA A 45 -0.39 -3.61 -2.77
N VAL A 46 -0.70 -4.18 -3.94
CA VAL A 46 0.15 -5.17 -4.62
C VAL A 46 1.51 -4.57 -4.97
N THR A 47 1.54 -3.32 -5.45
CA THR A 47 2.77 -2.61 -5.76
C THR A 47 3.63 -2.42 -4.50
N GLY A 48 3.03 -2.07 -3.36
CA GLY A 48 3.74 -1.93 -2.08
C GLY A 48 4.45 -3.21 -1.64
N PHE A 49 3.79 -4.37 -1.80
CA PHE A 49 4.41 -5.67 -1.55
C PHE A 49 5.60 -5.94 -2.47
N ILE A 50 5.43 -5.76 -3.78
CA ILE A 50 6.48 -5.98 -4.78
C ILE A 50 7.70 -5.10 -4.51
N VAL A 51 7.47 -3.82 -4.24
CA VAL A 51 8.51 -2.83 -3.96
C VAL A 51 9.28 -3.17 -2.68
N HIS A 52 8.63 -3.65 -1.61
CA HIS A 52 9.31 -4.13 -0.40
C HIS A 52 10.33 -5.24 -0.72
N PHE A 53 9.94 -6.25 -1.51
CA PHE A 53 10.83 -7.35 -1.89
C PHE A 53 12.00 -6.87 -2.75
N LEU A 54 11.75 -5.95 -3.69
CA LEU A 54 12.77 -5.32 -4.52
C LEU A 54 13.80 -4.56 -3.65
N PHE A 55 13.34 -3.71 -2.73
CA PHE A 55 14.26 -2.99 -1.85
C PHE A 55 15.04 -3.89 -0.91
N LYS A 56 14.40 -4.93 -0.37
CA LYS A 56 15.10 -5.94 0.43
C LYS A 56 16.24 -6.60 -0.35
N LYS A 57 16.08 -6.80 -1.67
CA LYS A 57 17.11 -7.34 -2.55
C LYS A 57 18.21 -6.33 -2.88
N ILE A 58 17.88 -5.05 -3.06
CA ILE A 58 18.82 -4.00 -3.47
C ILE A 58 19.65 -3.45 -2.29
N ILE A 59 19.00 -3.12 -1.17
CA ILE A 59 19.62 -2.38 -0.05
C ILE A 59 20.37 -3.34 0.91
N GLY A 60 20.13 -4.65 0.81
CA GLY A 60 20.76 -5.64 1.66
C GLY A 60 20.36 -5.51 3.14
N ASN A 61 21.29 -5.80 4.07
CA ASN A 61 21.01 -5.88 5.51
C ASN A 61 20.90 -4.53 6.23
N ASN A 62 20.97 -3.39 5.55
CA ASN A 62 20.82 -2.08 6.19
C ASN A 62 19.34 -1.77 6.46
N ILE A 63 18.84 -2.34 7.57
CA ILE A 63 17.44 -2.29 7.99
C ILE A 63 16.96 -0.84 8.19
N ARG A 64 17.81 0.05 8.75
CA ARG A 64 17.42 1.45 9.00
C ARG A 64 17.18 2.21 7.71
N MET A 65 18.11 2.08 6.74
CA MET A 65 17.99 2.77 5.46
C MET A 65 16.79 2.26 4.65
N GLN A 66 16.56 0.94 4.67
CA GLN A 66 15.36 0.34 4.06
C GLN A 66 14.08 0.92 4.67
N PHE A 67 13.99 1.00 6.00
CA PHE A 67 12.81 1.54 6.69
C PHE A 67 12.50 2.99 6.29
N PHE A 68 13.51 3.88 6.29
CA PHE A 68 13.29 5.29 5.92
C PHE A 68 12.92 5.47 4.45
N ILE A 69 13.47 4.67 3.54
CA ILE A 69 13.10 4.71 2.12
C ILE A 69 11.65 4.27 1.92
N GLU A 70 11.25 3.16 2.53
CA GLU A 70 9.89 2.65 2.47
C GLU A 70 8.89 3.65 3.08
N LEU A 71 9.26 4.29 4.19
CA LEU A 71 8.46 5.34 4.83
C LEU A 71 8.33 6.59 3.96
N ALA A 72 9.44 7.07 3.40
CA ALA A 72 9.45 8.25 2.52
C ALA A 72 8.59 8.02 1.28
N MET A 73 8.64 6.83 0.68
CA MET A 73 7.78 6.49 -0.45
C MET A 73 6.30 6.51 -0.08
N LEU A 74 5.95 5.92 1.06
CA LEU A 74 4.57 5.91 1.52
C LEU A 74 4.04 7.33 1.79
N LEU A 75 4.86 8.17 2.42
CA LEU A 75 4.55 9.59 2.63
C LEU A 75 4.40 10.36 1.31
N SER A 76 5.27 10.13 0.33
CA SER A 76 5.17 10.76 -1.00
C SER A 76 3.87 10.39 -1.72
N ILE A 77 3.44 9.12 -1.65
CA ILE A 77 2.17 8.68 -2.23
C ILE A 77 0.99 9.39 -1.57
N VAL A 78 0.98 9.47 -0.24
CA VAL A 78 -0.07 10.18 0.52
C VAL A 78 -0.09 11.67 0.16
N LEU A 79 1.07 12.31 0.03
CA LEU A 79 1.20 13.71 -0.38
C LEU A 79 0.63 13.96 -1.77
N ILE A 80 0.92 13.08 -2.73
CA ILE A 80 0.36 13.15 -4.09
C ILE A 80 -1.16 13.00 -4.07
N MET A 81 -1.70 12.10 -3.23
CA MET A 81 -3.14 11.93 -3.09
C MET A 81 -3.84 13.15 -2.46
N LEU A 82 -3.20 13.85 -1.52
CA LEU A 82 -3.77 15.00 -0.82
C LEU A 82 -3.73 16.31 -1.62
N ILE A 83 -2.78 16.46 -2.54
CA ILE A 83 -2.67 17.66 -3.39
C ILE A 83 -3.73 17.68 -4.50
N ARG A 84 -4.42 16.55 -4.72
CA ARG A 84 -5.41 16.36 -5.78
C ARG A 84 -6.83 16.41 -5.22
#